data_AF-A0A8C1CL58-F1
#
_entry.id   AF-A0A8C1CL58-F1
#
_cell.length_a   1.000
_cell.length_b   1.000
_cell.length_c   1.000
_cell.angle_alpha   90.00
_cell.angle_beta   90.00
_cell.angle_gamma   90.00
#
_symmetry.space_group_name_H-M   'P 1'
#
loop_
_entity.id
_entity.type
_entity.pdbx_description
1 polymer ?
#
loop_
_entity_poly.entity_id
_entity_poly.type
_entity_poly.pdbx_seq_one_letter_code
_entity_poly.pdbx_strand_id
1 'polypeptide(L)'
;MDLHILDHKLRVTSISKTGLQQYTHPLIKLIFLRNRTRCKFFSLTETPENYTVVLDEEGFKELQPSEHLQVEGSTWLPLNVVSNGNTSSSSQAVGVTKIAKSVIAPLAEQHVSVFMLSTYQTDFILVREKDLSVVVETLVEEFNIFREEGGESVPVHSQDACNGLQRNGREVPHATVHPVLIPENQFCVMSLDPDTLPAIATTLIDVLFYSNSPKEGASVDQDMKCIKFFSFSLIDGYVSLVMDTEAQRQFPADLLFTSSSGELWRMARIGGQPLGFDECGIVAQISQPLADSDISAYYISTFSFDHALIRSHFCK
;
A
#
# COMPACT_ATOMS: atom_id res chain seq x y z
N MET A 1 -17.81 -4.93 13.63
CA MET A 1 -17.28 -4.45 12.33
C MET A 1 -17.10 -5.66 11.45
N ASP A 2 -17.08 -5.49 10.14
CA ASP A 2 -16.93 -6.63 9.23
C ASP A 2 -15.53 -6.59 8.63
N LEU A 3 -14.88 -7.76 8.58
CA LEU A 3 -13.56 -7.94 7.97
C LEU A 3 -13.75 -8.80 6.72
N HIS A 4 -13.37 -8.27 5.56
CA HIS A 4 -13.47 -8.97 4.29
C HIS A 4 -12.08 -9.44 3.85
N ILE A 5 -11.93 -10.74 3.63
CA ILE A 5 -10.83 -11.35 2.88
C ILE A 5 -11.22 -11.30 1.41
N LEU A 6 -10.58 -10.45 0.62
CA LEU A 6 -10.99 -10.23 -0.77
C LEU A 6 -10.50 -11.37 -1.69
N ASP A 7 -11.18 -11.56 -2.81
CA ASP A 7 -10.90 -12.62 -3.80
C ASP A 7 -9.69 -12.28 -4.70
N HIS A 8 -8.55 -11.96 -4.09
CA HIS A 8 -7.31 -11.64 -4.76
C HIS A 8 -6.14 -12.40 -4.16
N LYS A 9 -5.32 -13.02 -5.04
CA LYS A 9 -4.02 -13.58 -4.68
C LYS A 9 -2.92 -12.70 -5.22
N LEU A 10 -2.21 -12.02 -4.33
CA LEU A 10 -1.28 -10.96 -4.67
C LEU A 10 0.18 -11.40 -4.60
N ARG A 11 0.98 -10.85 -5.50
CA ARG A 11 2.44 -10.93 -5.52
C ARG A 11 3.01 -9.55 -5.25
N VAL A 12 4.05 -9.49 -4.44
CA VAL A 12 4.81 -8.26 -4.18
C VAL A 12 6.15 -8.37 -4.90
N THR A 13 6.45 -7.41 -5.75
CA THR A 13 7.64 -7.40 -6.60
C THR A 13 8.34 -6.05 -6.58
N SER A 14 9.59 -6.03 -6.99
CA SER A 14 10.38 -4.81 -7.17
C SER A 14 11.11 -4.83 -8.50
N ILE A 15 10.93 -3.77 -9.28
CA ILE A 15 11.66 -3.52 -10.53
C ILE A 15 12.74 -2.48 -10.24
N SER A 16 14.00 -2.84 -10.47
CA SER A 16 15.11 -1.90 -10.35
C SER A 16 14.98 -0.72 -11.33
N LYS A 17 15.45 0.47 -10.95
CA LYS A 17 15.41 1.67 -11.79
C LYS A 17 16.01 1.47 -13.18
N THR A 18 17.14 0.76 -13.25
CA THR A 18 17.85 0.49 -14.51
C THR A 18 17.11 -0.49 -15.42
N GLY A 19 16.26 -1.34 -14.86
CA GLY A 19 15.46 -2.31 -15.61
C GLY A 19 14.09 -1.81 -16.06
N LEU A 20 13.68 -0.60 -15.69
CA LEU A 20 12.33 -0.08 -15.97
C LEU A 20 11.96 -0.18 -17.45
N GLN A 21 12.91 0.08 -18.35
CA GLN A 21 12.71 0.01 -19.80
C GLN A 21 12.22 -1.38 -20.25
N GLN A 22 12.73 -2.45 -19.64
CA GLN A 22 12.33 -3.83 -19.96
C GLN A 22 10.87 -4.10 -19.57
N TYR A 23 10.37 -3.39 -18.54
CA TYR A 23 9.02 -3.55 -18.01
C TYR A 23 8.04 -2.48 -18.50
N THR A 24 8.45 -1.52 -19.32
CA THR A 24 7.54 -0.47 -19.82
C THR A 24 6.35 -1.08 -20.57
N HIS A 25 6.57 -2.06 -21.46
CA HIS A 25 5.48 -2.69 -22.20
C HIS A 25 4.41 -3.33 -21.29
N PRO A 26 4.75 -4.26 -20.36
CA PRO A 26 3.75 -4.84 -19.47
C PRO A 26 3.14 -3.81 -18.51
N LEU A 27 3.90 -2.84 -17.99
CA LEU A 27 3.36 -1.81 -17.09
C LEU A 27 2.35 -0.91 -17.81
N ILE A 28 2.62 -0.47 -19.04
CA ILE A 28 1.66 0.29 -19.87
C ILE A 28 0.39 -0.53 -20.11
N LYS A 29 0.53 -1.83 -20.38
CA LYS A 29 -0.61 -2.73 -20.57
C LYS A 29 -1.47 -2.80 -19.30
N LEU A 30 -0.86 -2.95 -18.12
CA LEU A 30 -1.54 -3.04 -16.83
C LEU A 30 -2.21 -1.71 -16.44
N ILE A 31 -1.59 -0.57 -16.73
CA ILE A 31 -2.13 0.75 -16.39
C ILE A 31 -3.28 1.16 -17.32
N PHE A 32 -3.09 1.06 -18.64
CA PHE A 32 -3.98 1.71 -19.61
C PHE A 32 -4.85 0.76 -20.42
N LEU A 33 -4.47 -0.51 -20.54
CA LEU A 33 -5.10 -1.46 -21.46
C LEU A 33 -5.90 -2.52 -20.70
N ARG A 34 -6.87 -2.09 -19.87
CA ARG A 34 -7.70 -2.98 -19.04
C ARG A 34 -8.33 -4.13 -19.83
N ASN A 35 -8.76 -3.90 -21.07
CA ASN A 35 -9.35 -4.94 -21.94
C ASN A 35 -8.33 -5.97 -22.48
N ARG A 36 -7.04 -5.81 -22.18
CA ARG A 36 -5.95 -6.69 -22.62
C ARG A 36 -5.38 -7.54 -21.49
N THR A 37 -5.84 -7.35 -20.26
CA THR A 37 -5.43 -8.11 -19.08
C THR A 37 -6.65 -8.51 -18.26
N ARG A 38 -6.53 -9.57 -17.46
CA ARG A 38 -7.55 -9.96 -16.46
C ARG A 38 -7.18 -9.47 -15.06
N CYS A 39 -6.09 -8.72 -14.94
CA CYS A 39 -5.64 -8.12 -13.69
C CYS A 39 -6.71 -7.15 -13.18
N LYS A 40 -7.11 -7.34 -11.92
CA LYS A 40 -8.06 -6.54 -11.17
C LYS A 40 -7.39 -5.82 -10.00
N PHE A 41 -6.27 -6.32 -9.51
CA PHE A 41 -5.49 -5.66 -8.46
C PHE A 41 -4.12 -5.29 -9.00
N PHE A 42 -3.86 -4.00 -9.18
CA PHE A 42 -2.56 -3.47 -9.61
C PHE A 42 -2.20 -2.22 -8.82
N SER A 43 -1.00 -2.20 -8.26
CA SER A 43 -0.40 -1.03 -7.62
C SER A 43 1.06 -0.92 -8.01
N LEU A 44 1.48 0.28 -8.39
CA LEU A 44 2.84 0.63 -8.78
C LEU A 44 3.27 1.83 -7.93
N THR A 45 4.27 1.63 -7.08
CA THR A 45 4.84 2.69 -6.26
C THR A 45 6.30 2.90 -6.62
N GLU A 46 6.59 4.08 -7.16
CA GLU A 46 7.94 4.56 -7.43
C GLU A 46 8.56 5.14 -6.15
N THR A 47 9.76 4.67 -5.79
CA THR A 47 10.62 5.26 -4.75
C THR A 47 11.98 5.67 -5.36
N PRO A 48 12.94 6.25 -4.61
CA PRO A 48 14.28 6.49 -5.15
C PRO A 48 15.00 5.19 -5.57
N GLU A 49 14.74 4.09 -4.85
CA GLU A 49 15.47 2.84 -5.00
C GLU A 49 14.93 1.96 -6.13
N ASN A 50 13.60 1.92 -6.29
CA ASN A 50 12.96 0.97 -7.19
C ASN A 50 11.52 1.35 -7.54
N TYR A 51 10.86 0.49 -8.29
CA TYR A 51 9.42 0.47 -8.47
C TYR A 51 8.86 -0.78 -7.80
N THR A 52 8.12 -0.60 -6.71
CA THR A 52 7.39 -1.71 -6.09
C THR A 52 6.09 -1.94 -6.85
N VAL A 53 5.84 -3.18 -7.26
CA VAL A 53 4.60 -3.57 -7.93
C VAL A 53 3.89 -4.63 -7.09
N VAL A 54 2.67 -4.30 -6.65
CA VAL A 54 1.76 -5.24 -5.99
C VAL A 54 0.64 -5.55 -6.96
N LEU A 55 0.51 -6.82 -7.34
CA LEU A 55 -0.44 -7.21 -8.36
C LEU A 55 -0.97 -8.62 -8.17
N ASP A 56 -2.18 -8.88 -8.66
CA ASP A 56 -2.73 -10.23 -8.65
C ASP A 56 -1.99 -11.22 -9.56
N GLU A 57 -2.30 -12.50 -9.43
CA GLU A 57 -1.68 -13.57 -10.23
C GLU A 57 -1.87 -13.39 -11.75
N GLU A 58 -2.94 -12.75 -12.20
CA GLU A 58 -3.17 -12.49 -13.63
C GLU A 58 -2.26 -11.38 -14.14
N GLY A 59 -2.10 -10.30 -13.38
CA GLY A 59 -1.14 -9.24 -13.68
C GLY A 59 0.31 -9.73 -13.60
N PHE A 60 0.63 -10.57 -12.62
CA PHE A 60 1.98 -11.10 -12.42
C PHE A 60 2.48 -11.90 -13.64
N LYS A 61 1.59 -12.58 -14.38
CA LYS A 61 1.93 -13.30 -15.63
C LYS A 61 2.49 -12.40 -16.72
N GLU A 62 2.21 -11.08 -16.68
CA GLU A 62 2.74 -10.11 -17.64
C GLU A 62 4.21 -9.76 -17.35
N LEU A 63 4.70 -9.98 -16.12
CA LEU A 63 6.06 -9.64 -15.70
C LEU A 63 7.01 -10.80 -15.97
N GLN A 64 7.84 -10.68 -17.00
CA GLN A 64 8.86 -11.68 -17.32
C GLN A 64 10.00 -11.65 -16.29
N PRO A 65 10.49 -12.79 -15.80
CA PRO A 65 11.66 -12.84 -14.91
C PRO A 65 12.89 -12.22 -15.56
N SER A 66 13.67 -11.46 -14.78
CA SER A 66 14.98 -10.92 -15.18
C SER A 66 15.82 -10.61 -13.95
N GLU A 67 17.08 -10.22 -14.14
CA GLU A 67 17.94 -9.72 -13.06
C GLU A 67 17.42 -8.42 -12.42
N HIS A 68 16.53 -7.70 -13.11
CA HIS A 68 15.97 -6.44 -12.66
C HIS A 68 14.68 -6.59 -11.85
N LEU A 69 14.11 -7.80 -11.76
CA LEU A 69 12.86 -8.07 -11.07
C LEU A 69 13.11 -8.96 -9.85
N GLN A 70 12.88 -8.40 -8.68
CA GLN A 70 12.82 -9.15 -7.43
C GLN A 70 11.37 -9.49 -7.11
N VAL A 71 11.15 -10.70 -6.63
CA VAL A 71 9.81 -11.22 -6.32
C VAL A 71 9.84 -11.77 -4.91
N GLU A 72 8.92 -11.31 -4.07
CA GLU A 72 8.72 -11.90 -2.74
C GLU A 72 8.09 -13.29 -2.89
N GLY A 73 8.53 -14.23 -2.05
CA GLY A 73 8.25 -15.65 -2.22
C GLY A 73 6.83 -16.08 -1.82
N SER A 74 6.12 -15.27 -1.06
CA SER A 74 4.80 -15.56 -0.53
C SER A 74 3.69 -15.08 -1.47
N THR A 75 2.53 -15.71 -1.35
CA THR A 75 1.27 -15.17 -1.87
C THR A 75 0.60 -14.39 -0.74
N TRP A 76 0.09 -13.21 -1.06
CA TRP A 76 -0.55 -12.32 -0.11
C TRP A 76 -2.04 -12.22 -0.38
N LEU A 77 -2.83 -12.16 0.68
CA LEU A 77 -4.28 -11.98 0.66
C LEU A 77 -4.59 -10.59 1.23
N PRO A 78 -5.30 -9.74 0.48
CA PRO A 78 -5.71 -8.43 0.99
C PRO A 78 -6.94 -8.57 1.88
N LEU A 79 -6.85 -8.01 3.08
CA LEU A 79 -7.95 -7.82 4.00
C LEU A 79 -8.44 -6.37 3.90
N ASN A 80 -9.75 -6.19 4.05
CA ASN A 80 -10.38 -4.87 4.10
C ASN A 80 -11.35 -4.82 5.29
N VAL A 81 -11.28 -3.76 6.09
CA VAL A 81 -12.18 -3.56 7.23
C VAL A 81 -13.30 -2.62 6.81
N VAL A 82 -14.54 -3.11 6.87
CA VAL A 82 -15.72 -2.31 6.59
C VAL A 82 -16.41 -1.95 7.91
N SER A 83 -16.37 -0.67 8.24
CA SER A 83 -17.12 -0.14 9.38
C SER A 83 -18.57 0.10 8.98
N ASN A 84 -19.46 -0.84 9.32
CA ASN A 84 -20.90 -0.61 9.27
C ASN A 84 -21.22 0.56 10.21
N GLY A 85 -21.67 1.69 9.65
CA GLY A 85 -21.69 3.03 10.26
C GLY A 85 -22.60 3.25 11.48
N ASN A 86 -22.65 2.33 12.44
CA ASN A 86 -23.51 2.38 13.62
C ASN A 86 -22.78 2.44 14.97
N THR A 87 -21.46 2.58 14.99
CA THR A 87 -20.74 2.84 16.26
C THR A 87 -20.32 4.29 16.34
N SER A 88 -20.90 5.00 17.31
CA SER A 88 -20.59 6.37 17.72
C SER A 88 -19.20 6.46 18.37
N SER A 89 -18.15 6.01 17.67
CA SER A 89 -16.76 6.20 18.10
C SER A 89 -16.33 7.61 17.73
N SER A 90 -15.99 8.40 18.74
CA SER A 90 -15.57 9.81 18.67
C SER A 90 -14.25 10.07 17.95
N SER A 91 -13.62 9.07 17.31
CA SER A 91 -12.37 9.26 16.58
C SER A 91 -12.64 9.87 15.20
N GLN A 92 -12.09 11.05 14.95
CA GLN A 92 -12.12 11.68 13.64
C GLN A 92 -11.00 11.14 12.73
N ALA A 93 -10.09 10.34 13.25
CA ALA A 93 -8.98 9.77 12.49
C ALA A 93 -9.46 8.95 11.28
N VAL A 94 -8.80 9.11 10.13
CA VAL A 94 -8.96 8.37 8.87
C VAL A 94 -7.72 7.51 8.62
N GLY A 95 -7.88 6.43 7.85
CA GLY A 95 -6.77 5.58 7.40
C GLY A 95 -6.41 4.47 8.39
N VAL A 96 -5.16 3.99 8.32
CA VAL A 96 -4.61 2.90 9.16
C VAL A 96 -4.82 3.14 10.66
N THR A 97 -4.87 4.39 11.09
CA THR A 97 -5.09 4.79 12.47
C THR A 97 -6.39 4.18 13.05
N LYS A 98 -7.44 4.04 12.25
CA LYS A 98 -8.73 3.45 12.69
C LYS A 98 -8.62 1.97 13.08
N ILE A 99 -7.73 1.25 12.41
CA ILE A 99 -7.55 -0.21 12.54
C ILE A 99 -6.30 -0.57 13.35
N ALA A 100 -5.57 0.44 13.84
CA ALA A 100 -4.31 0.26 14.57
C ALA A 100 -4.46 -0.64 15.80
N LYS A 101 -5.54 -0.44 16.59
CA LYS A 101 -5.77 -1.17 17.84
C LYS A 101 -6.53 -2.48 17.65
N SER A 102 -7.44 -2.54 16.70
CA SER A 102 -8.32 -3.70 16.49
C SER A 102 -7.77 -4.72 15.50
N VAL A 103 -6.85 -4.33 14.61
CA VAL A 103 -6.29 -5.26 13.60
C VAL A 103 -4.77 -5.28 13.65
N ILE A 104 -4.11 -4.12 13.49
CA ILE A 104 -2.65 -4.10 13.31
C ILE A 104 -1.91 -4.61 14.56
N ALA A 105 -2.32 -4.17 15.74
CA ALA A 105 -1.69 -4.57 17.00
C ALA A 105 -1.91 -6.06 17.35
N PRO A 106 -3.14 -6.61 17.32
CA PRO A 106 -3.36 -8.04 17.54
C PRO A 106 -2.58 -8.94 16.58
N LEU A 107 -2.52 -8.57 15.29
CA LEU A 107 -1.74 -9.32 14.31
C LEU A 107 -0.23 -9.29 14.62
N ALA A 108 0.31 -8.14 15.04
CA ALA A 108 1.70 -8.03 15.44
C ALA A 108 2.03 -8.87 16.69
N GLU A 109 1.12 -8.89 17.68
CA GLU A 109 1.25 -9.71 18.90
C GLU A 109 1.25 -11.22 18.60
N GLN A 110 0.54 -11.63 17.56
CA GLN A 110 0.52 -13.02 17.08
C GLN A 110 1.61 -13.31 16.02
N HIS A 111 2.57 -12.40 15.84
CA HIS A 111 3.68 -12.53 14.89
C HIS A 111 3.25 -12.74 13.44
N VAL A 112 2.14 -12.10 13.05
CA VAL A 112 1.71 -12.01 11.65
C VAL A 112 2.33 -10.76 11.03
N SER A 113 3.22 -10.95 10.06
CA SER A 113 3.76 -9.85 9.27
C SER A 113 2.72 -9.36 8.28
N VAL A 114 2.62 -8.03 8.14
CA VAL A 114 1.62 -7.36 7.31
C VAL A 114 2.30 -6.42 6.32
N PHE A 115 1.72 -6.28 5.14
CA PHE A 115 2.12 -5.28 4.14
C PHE A 115 0.94 -4.33 3.91
N MET A 116 1.15 -3.04 4.12
CA MET A 116 0.05 -2.07 4.08
C MET A 116 -0.04 -1.40 2.71
N LEU A 117 -1.25 -1.26 2.18
CA LEU A 117 -1.51 -0.49 0.98
C LEU A 117 -2.74 0.39 1.18
N SER A 118 -2.52 1.58 1.70
CA SER A 118 -3.53 2.64 1.71
C SER A 118 -3.74 3.23 0.31
N THR A 119 -5.00 3.37 -0.05
CA THR A 119 -5.46 4.04 -1.27
C THR A 119 -6.38 5.21 -0.92
N TYR A 120 -6.81 5.98 -1.92
CA TYR A 120 -7.84 6.99 -1.72
C TYR A 120 -9.15 6.36 -1.20
N GLN A 121 -9.49 5.14 -1.64
CA GLN A 121 -10.76 4.49 -1.34
C GLN A 121 -10.77 3.79 0.03
N THR A 122 -9.72 3.00 0.31
CA THR A 122 -9.64 2.19 1.55
C THR A 122 -8.19 1.82 1.89
N ASP A 123 -8.00 1.21 3.05
CA ASP A 123 -6.74 0.66 3.53
C ASP A 123 -6.74 -0.87 3.37
N PHE A 124 -5.89 -1.39 2.49
CA PHE A 124 -5.68 -2.83 2.36
C PHE A 124 -4.58 -3.30 3.30
N ILE A 125 -4.87 -4.40 4.03
CA ILE A 125 -3.92 -5.07 4.92
C ILE A 125 -3.58 -6.39 4.27
N LEU A 126 -2.40 -6.52 3.69
CA LEU A 126 -1.98 -7.76 3.06
C LEU A 126 -1.34 -8.67 4.11
N VAL A 127 -1.86 -9.90 4.20
CA VAL A 127 -1.31 -10.97 5.03
C VAL A 127 -0.88 -12.13 4.13
N ARG A 128 0.12 -12.90 4.54
CA ARG A 128 0.54 -14.06 3.76
C ARG A 128 -0.52 -15.15 3.86
N GLU A 129 -0.80 -15.84 2.75
CA GLU A 129 -1.80 -16.92 2.69
C GLU A 129 -1.56 -18.00 3.75
N LYS A 130 -0.29 -18.31 4.05
CA LYS A 130 0.10 -19.27 5.09
C LYS A 130 -0.26 -18.85 6.52
N ASP A 131 -0.42 -17.55 6.78
CA ASP A 131 -0.70 -16.99 8.09
C ASP A 131 -2.22 -16.76 8.30
N LEU A 132 -3.06 -17.09 7.30
CA LEU A 132 -4.50 -16.79 7.31
C LEU A 132 -5.25 -17.45 8.47
N SER A 133 -4.88 -18.67 8.87
CA SER A 133 -5.54 -19.33 10.01
C SER A 133 -5.33 -18.55 11.31
N VAL A 134 -4.10 -18.06 11.53
CA VAL A 134 -3.76 -17.23 12.69
C VAL A 134 -4.52 -15.92 12.63
N VAL A 135 -4.61 -15.28 11.46
CA VAL A 135 -5.38 -14.04 11.25
C VAL A 135 -6.85 -14.23 11.65
N VAL A 136 -7.49 -15.30 11.16
CA VAL A 136 -8.90 -15.59 11.47
C VAL A 136 -9.08 -15.83 12.97
N GLU A 137 -8.25 -16.69 13.57
CA GLU A 137 -8.30 -16.96 15.02
C GLU A 137 -8.08 -15.70 15.86
N THR A 138 -7.21 -14.80 15.42
CA THR A 138 -6.88 -13.55 16.14
C THR A 138 -8.04 -12.54 16.09
N LEU A 139 -8.75 -12.45 14.96
CA LEU A 139 -9.69 -11.35 14.70
C LEU A 139 -11.17 -11.76 14.83
N VAL A 140 -11.48 -13.06 14.92
CA VAL A 140 -12.88 -13.56 14.93
C VAL A 140 -13.68 -13.13 16.17
N GLU A 141 -13.01 -12.80 17.29
CA GLU A 141 -13.70 -12.31 18.49
C GLU A 141 -14.22 -10.87 18.32
N GLU A 142 -13.55 -10.05 17.50
CA GLU A 142 -13.90 -8.64 17.29
C GLU A 142 -14.65 -8.37 15.98
N PHE A 143 -14.49 -9.24 14.98
CA PHE A 143 -15.00 -9.04 13.62
C PHE A 143 -15.86 -10.20 13.14
N ASN A 144 -16.92 -9.86 12.39
CA ASN A 144 -17.55 -10.84 11.51
C ASN A 144 -16.65 -10.97 10.27
N ILE A 145 -16.05 -12.15 10.08
CA ILE A 145 -15.12 -12.38 8.98
C ILE A 145 -15.86 -12.96 7.79
N PHE A 146 -15.73 -12.32 6.65
CA PHE A 146 -16.26 -12.77 5.37
C PHE A 146 -15.10 -13.01 4.40
N ARG A 147 -15.26 -14.00 3.53
CA ARG A 147 -14.39 -14.25 2.39
C ARG A 147 -15.19 -13.98 1.12
N GLU A 148 -14.61 -13.22 0.21
CA GLU A 148 -15.17 -13.05 -1.11
C GLU A 148 -14.81 -14.25 -1.99
N GLU A 149 -15.83 -14.87 -2.59
CA GLU A 149 -15.66 -15.95 -3.55
C GLU A 149 -16.58 -15.68 -4.74
N GLY A 150 -16.00 -15.42 -5.92
CA GLY A 150 -16.79 -15.17 -7.12
C GLY A 150 -17.68 -13.92 -7.04
N GLY A 151 -17.34 -12.97 -6.16
CA GLY A 151 -18.10 -11.74 -5.92
C GLY A 151 -19.18 -11.82 -4.84
N GLU A 152 -19.34 -12.98 -4.19
CA GLU A 152 -20.23 -13.14 -3.03
C GLU A 152 -19.43 -13.18 -1.72
N SER A 153 -19.95 -12.58 -0.65
CA SER A 153 -19.35 -12.62 0.68
C SER A 153 -19.86 -13.82 1.48
N VAL A 154 -18.98 -14.79 1.74
CA VAL A 154 -19.26 -16.02 2.49
C VAL A 154 -18.70 -15.88 3.90
N PRO A 155 -19.48 -16.15 4.97
CA PRO A 155 -18.98 -16.07 6.34
C PRO A 155 -17.92 -17.14 6.60
N VAL A 156 -16.85 -16.78 7.31
CA VAL A 156 -15.77 -17.68 7.72
C VAL A 156 -15.99 -18.09 9.18
N HIS A 157 -15.99 -19.39 9.45
CA HIS A 157 -16.08 -19.91 10.81
C HIS A 157 -14.73 -20.46 11.28
N SER A 158 -14.43 -20.28 12.57
CA SER A 158 -13.15 -20.68 13.19
C SER A 158 -12.80 -22.16 13.01
N GLN A 159 -13.79 -23.05 12.81
CA GLN A 159 -13.57 -24.48 12.59
C GLN A 159 -12.94 -24.83 11.23
N ASP A 160 -13.07 -23.95 10.22
CA ASP A 160 -12.50 -24.17 8.88
C ASP A 160 -10.99 -23.88 8.81
N ALA A 161 -10.44 -23.20 9.82
CA ALA A 161 -9.03 -22.78 9.89
C ALA A 161 -8.10 -23.77 10.63
N CYS A 162 -8.66 -24.72 11.39
CA CYS A 162 -7.92 -25.62 12.30
C CYS A 162 -7.01 -26.67 11.62
N ASN A 163 -7.05 -26.83 10.29
CA ASN A 163 -6.30 -27.88 9.59
C ASN A 163 -4.80 -27.57 9.37
N GLY A 164 -4.27 -26.46 9.90
CA GLY A 164 -2.93 -25.97 9.54
C GLY A 164 -2.07 -25.39 10.65
N LEU A 165 -2.42 -25.53 11.94
CA LEU A 165 -1.66 -24.98 13.08
C LEU A 165 -0.27 -25.65 13.24
N GLN A 166 0.66 -25.34 12.34
CA GLN A 166 2.09 -25.41 12.61
C GLN A 166 2.49 -24.06 13.18
N ARG A 167 2.68 -23.98 14.50
CA ARG A 167 3.43 -22.87 15.11
C ARG A 167 4.80 -22.85 14.45
N ASN A 168 5.00 -21.90 13.53
CA ASN A 168 6.30 -21.69 12.89
C ASN A 168 7.31 -21.33 13.98
N GLY A 169 8.12 -22.30 14.41
CA GLY A 169 9.22 -22.12 15.35
C GLY A 169 10.40 -21.34 14.76
N ARG A 170 10.15 -20.35 13.90
CA ARG A 170 11.19 -19.44 13.42
C ARG A 170 11.49 -18.45 14.55
N GLU A 171 12.78 -18.27 14.82
CA GLU A 171 13.26 -17.12 15.61
C GLU A 171 12.72 -15.85 14.95
N VAL A 172 11.74 -15.23 15.61
CA VAL A 172 11.16 -13.97 15.13
C VAL A 172 12.23 -12.90 15.31
N PRO A 173 12.58 -12.12 14.28
CA PRO A 173 13.43 -10.96 14.45
C PRO A 173 12.87 -10.11 15.60
N HIS A 174 13.70 -9.79 16.60
CA HIS A 174 13.27 -8.93 17.69
C HIS A 174 12.75 -7.61 17.12
N ALA A 175 11.60 -7.14 17.61
CA ALA A 175 11.03 -5.86 17.21
C ALA A 175 12.08 -4.75 17.40
N THR A 176 12.57 -4.20 16.30
CA THR A 176 13.56 -3.12 16.33
C THR A 176 12.88 -1.79 16.11
N VAL A 177 13.35 -0.76 16.83
CA VAL A 177 12.89 0.61 16.58
C VAL A 177 13.57 1.10 15.30
N HIS A 178 12.79 1.23 14.23
CA HIS A 178 13.28 1.71 12.95
C HIS A 178 13.45 3.23 12.93
N PRO A 179 14.53 3.77 12.33
CA PRO A 179 14.68 5.20 12.15
C PRO A 179 13.62 5.73 11.17
N VAL A 180 13.21 6.98 11.39
CA VAL A 180 12.20 7.66 10.58
C VAL A 180 12.83 8.90 9.92
N LEU A 181 12.65 9.02 8.60
CA LEU A 181 13.04 10.18 7.80
C LEU A 181 11.78 10.95 7.38
N ILE A 182 11.77 12.26 7.61
CA ILE A 182 10.64 13.14 7.25
C ILE A 182 11.08 14.09 6.14
N PRO A 183 10.87 13.74 4.85
CA PRO A 183 11.15 14.66 3.75
C PRO A 183 10.24 15.90 3.80
N GLU A 184 10.67 16.97 3.13
CA GLU A 184 9.97 18.25 3.05
C GLU A 184 8.77 18.24 2.08
N ASN A 185 8.64 17.22 1.22
CA ASN A 185 7.54 17.11 0.26
C ASN A 185 6.18 17.26 0.96
N GLN A 186 5.27 17.90 0.23
CA GLN A 186 3.85 17.84 0.51
C GLN A 186 3.20 16.93 -0.52
N PHE A 187 2.47 15.93 -0.04
CA PHE A 187 1.79 14.93 -0.86
C PHE A 187 0.29 15.20 -0.89
N CYS A 188 -0.34 14.86 -2.01
CA CYS A 188 -1.78 14.73 -2.15
C CYS A 188 -2.15 13.26 -2.36
N VAL A 189 -3.31 12.87 -1.82
CA VAL A 189 -3.94 11.57 -2.08
C VAL A 189 -5.19 11.85 -2.89
N MET A 190 -5.22 11.35 -4.12
CA MET A 190 -6.19 11.72 -5.14
C MET A 190 -6.78 10.48 -5.80
N SER A 191 -7.92 10.67 -6.46
CA SER A 191 -8.58 9.67 -7.29
C SER A 191 -8.98 10.30 -8.61
N LEU A 192 -9.34 9.44 -9.57
CA LEU A 192 -9.68 9.79 -10.93
C LEU A 192 -10.82 8.89 -11.41
N ASP A 193 -11.69 9.41 -12.27
CA ASP A 193 -12.67 8.58 -12.97
C ASP A 193 -11.90 7.67 -13.95
N PRO A 194 -12.02 6.34 -13.83
CA PRO A 194 -11.41 5.37 -14.74
C PRO A 194 -11.54 5.70 -16.23
N ASP A 195 -12.69 6.24 -16.65
CA ASP A 195 -12.97 6.55 -18.06
C ASP A 195 -12.17 7.76 -18.55
N THR A 196 -11.68 8.59 -17.62
CA THR A 196 -10.82 9.75 -17.90
C THR A 196 -9.33 9.45 -17.81
N LEU A 197 -8.93 8.24 -17.38
CA LEU A 197 -7.53 7.81 -17.33
C LEU A 197 -6.76 7.99 -18.66
N PRO A 198 -7.35 7.74 -19.85
CA PRO A 198 -6.68 8.02 -21.12
C PRO A 198 -6.31 9.49 -21.32
N ALA A 199 -7.08 10.43 -20.74
CA ALA A 199 -6.83 11.87 -20.90
C ALA A 199 -5.56 12.34 -20.16
N ILE A 200 -5.15 11.64 -19.11
CA ILE A 200 -3.91 11.92 -18.37
C ILE A 200 -2.76 10.98 -18.74
N ALA A 201 -2.95 10.09 -19.72
CA ALA A 201 -2.02 9.00 -19.99
C ALA A 201 -0.60 9.48 -20.30
N THR A 202 -0.45 10.50 -21.14
CA THR A 202 0.88 11.03 -21.51
C THR A 202 1.60 11.64 -20.30
N THR A 203 0.88 12.40 -19.46
CA THR A 203 1.44 12.97 -18.23
C THR A 203 1.83 11.88 -17.24
N LEU A 204 0.94 10.91 -17.03
CA LEU A 204 1.21 9.79 -16.12
C LEU A 204 2.40 8.96 -16.58
N ILE A 205 2.53 8.74 -17.89
CA ILE A 205 3.68 8.05 -18.49
C ILE A 205 4.97 8.85 -18.26
N ASP A 206 4.94 10.17 -18.50
CA ASP A 206 6.10 11.03 -18.30
C ASP A 206 6.56 11.02 -16.84
N VAL A 207 5.62 11.14 -15.90
CA VAL A 207 5.88 11.14 -14.45
C VAL A 207 6.45 9.81 -13.95
N LEU A 208 5.88 8.68 -14.41
CA LEU A 208 6.28 7.34 -13.96
C LEU A 208 7.56 6.83 -14.62
N PHE A 209 7.75 7.08 -15.92
CA PHE A 209 8.78 6.40 -16.72
C PHE A 209 9.92 7.30 -17.19
N TYR A 210 9.74 8.61 -17.27
CA TYR A 210 10.70 9.52 -17.90
C TYR A 210 11.18 10.65 -16.99
N SER A 211 10.47 10.97 -15.92
CA SER A 211 10.82 12.04 -14.97
C SER A 211 12.02 11.71 -14.06
N ASN A 212 12.81 10.70 -14.41
CA ASN A 212 14.04 10.32 -13.73
C ASN A 212 15.25 10.93 -14.44
N SER A 213 15.58 12.17 -14.09
CA SER A 213 16.98 12.59 -14.10
C SER A 213 17.19 13.67 -13.04
N PRO A 214 18.24 13.57 -12.20
CA PRO A 214 18.80 14.74 -11.56
C PRO A 214 19.10 15.72 -12.69
N LYS A 215 18.56 16.94 -12.62
CA LYS A 215 19.00 18.01 -13.54
C LYS A 215 20.51 18.10 -13.38
N GLU A 216 21.27 17.86 -14.44
CA GLU A 216 22.72 18.10 -14.45
C GLU A 216 22.98 19.52 -13.93
N GLY A 217 23.50 19.63 -12.71
CA GLY A 217 23.76 20.91 -12.03
C GLY A 217 22.99 21.18 -10.74
N ALA A 218 22.14 20.27 -10.25
CA ALA A 218 21.57 20.39 -8.90
C ALA A 218 22.66 20.15 -7.84
N SER A 219 22.83 21.09 -6.91
CA SER A 219 23.70 20.95 -5.75
C SER A 219 23.26 19.77 -4.88
N VAL A 220 24.21 18.95 -4.43
CA VAL A 220 24.01 17.76 -3.55
C VAL A 220 23.14 18.05 -2.30
N ASP A 221 23.05 19.31 -1.87
CA ASP A 221 22.22 19.74 -0.73
C ASP A 221 20.70 19.86 -1.03
N GLN A 222 20.29 20.03 -2.30
CA GLN A 222 18.85 20.12 -2.67
C GLN A 222 18.20 18.75 -2.81
N ASP A 223 18.96 17.73 -3.23
CA ASP A 223 18.50 16.34 -3.36
C ASP A 223 18.16 15.68 -2.01
N MET A 224 18.57 16.27 -0.89
CA MET A 224 18.37 15.72 0.46
C MET A 224 17.06 16.16 1.13
N LYS A 225 16.38 17.18 0.60
CA LYS A 225 15.17 17.74 1.22
C LYS A 225 13.89 17.05 0.78
N CYS A 226 13.79 16.72 -0.50
CA CYS A 226 12.62 16.07 -1.08
C CYS A 226 12.95 14.66 -1.53
N ILE A 227 11.99 13.75 -1.41
CA ILE A 227 12.07 12.38 -1.88
C ILE A 227 11.25 12.20 -3.15
N LYS A 228 11.74 11.40 -4.09
CA LYS A 228 10.92 10.90 -5.21
C LYS A 228 9.98 9.82 -4.69
N PHE A 229 8.68 10.11 -4.69
CA PHE A 229 7.65 9.13 -4.35
C PHE A 229 6.39 9.36 -5.17
N PHE A 230 5.93 8.33 -5.87
CA PHE A 230 4.69 8.36 -6.63
C PHE A 230 4.02 6.99 -6.59
N SER A 231 2.77 6.91 -6.13
CA SER A 231 1.99 5.67 -6.12
C SER A 231 0.79 5.79 -7.04
N PHE A 232 0.63 4.83 -7.95
CA PHE A 232 -0.55 4.64 -8.76
C PHE A 232 -1.15 3.28 -8.42
N SER A 233 -2.44 3.24 -8.12
CA SER A 233 -3.16 1.98 -7.95
C SER A 233 -4.41 1.97 -8.81
N LEU A 234 -4.67 0.82 -9.41
CA LEU A 234 -5.89 0.47 -10.11
C LEU A 234 -6.39 -0.86 -9.53
N ILE A 235 -7.38 -0.78 -8.65
CA ILE A 235 -7.90 -1.93 -7.90
C ILE A 235 -9.42 -1.99 -8.06
N ASP A 236 -9.92 -3.11 -8.59
CA ASP A 236 -11.34 -3.35 -8.90
C ASP A 236 -12.02 -2.19 -9.63
N GLY A 237 -11.28 -1.58 -10.54
CA GLY A 237 -11.73 -0.48 -11.38
C GLY A 237 -11.46 0.90 -10.79
N TYR A 238 -11.21 1.04 -9.48
CA TYR A 238 -10.94 2.31 -8.81
C TYR A 238 -9.49 2.75 -9.00
N VAL A 239 -9.30 4.04 -9.29
CA VAL A 239 -7.96 4.65 -9.42
C VAL A 239 -7.61 5.40 -8.14
N SER A 240 -6.38 5.21 -7.66
CA SER A 240 -5.80 5.97 -6.56
C SER A 240 -4.41 6.47 -6.93
N LEU A 241 -4.12 7.71 -6.58
CA LEU A 241 -2.88 8.39 -6.86
C LEU A 241 -2.33 9.01 -5.56
N VAL A 242 -1.06 8.79 -5.29
CA VAL A 242 -0.31 9.53 -4.26
C VAL A 242 0.89 10.16 -4.94
N MET A 243 0.96 11.48 -4.91
CA MET A 243 2.04 12.22 -5.56
C MET A 243 2.34 13.50 -4.80
N ASP A 244 3.53 14.06 -4.99
CA ASP A 244 3.84 15.37 -4.44
C ASP A 244 3.15 16.50 -5.21
N THR A 245 3.11 17.68 -4.58
CA THR A 245 2.51 18.89 -5.18
C THR A 245 3.24 19.39 -6.44
N GLU A 246 4.47 18.97 -6.71
CA GLU A 246 5.19 19.33 -7.95
C GLU A 246 4.70 18.46 -9.11
N ALA A 247 4.62 17.15 -8.91
CA ALA A 247 4.04 16.20 -9.85
C ALA A 247 2.57 16.53 -10.13
N GLN A 248 1.79 16.84 -9.10
CA GLN A 248 0.37 17.18 -9.23
C GLN A 248 0.10 18.37 -10.17
N ARG A 249 1.00 19.36 -10.25
CA ARG A 249 0.86 20.52 -11.15
C ARG A 249 0.99 20.16 -12.63
N GLN A 250 1.55 19.00 -12.95
CA GLN A 250 1.67 18.53 -14.33
C GLN A 250 0.36 17.93 -14.85
N PHE A 251 -0.55 17.55 -13.95
CA PHE A 251 -1.84 16.95 -14.31
C PHE A 251 -2.92 18.02 -14.52
N PRO A 252 -3.90 17.77 -15.41
CA PRO A 252 -5.08 18.61 -15.54
C PRO A 252 -5.88 18.68 -14.23
N ALA A 253 -6.07 19.88 -13.70
CA ALA A 253 -6.66 20.11 -12.38
C ALA A 253 -8.15 19.75 -12.29
N ASP A 254 -8.84 19.66 -13.43
CA ASP A 254 -10.26 19.34 -13.54
C ASP A 254 -10.57 17.84 -13.55
N LEU A 255 -9.55 16.99 -13.77
CA LEU A 255 -9.72 15.53 -13.83
C LEU A 255 -9.43 14.86 -12.49
N LEU A 256 -8.46 15.38 -11.73
CA LEU A 256 -8.09 14.81 -10.44
C LEU A 256 -8.99 15.34 -9.32
N PHE A 257 -9.57 14.44 -8.54
CA PHE A 257 -10.32 14.80 -7.35
C PHE A 257 -9.62 14.35 -6.07
N THR A 258 -9.75 15.18 -5.04
CA THR A 258 -9.23 14.96 -3.69
C THR A 258 -10.36 15.20 -2.70
N SER A 259 -10.16 14.86 -1.42
CA SER A 259 -11.08 15.25 -0.36
C SER A 259 -11.30 16.78 -0.38
N SER A 260 -12.52 17.21 -0.09
CA SER A 260 -13.00 18.60 -0.23
C SER A 260 -12.23 19.65 0.58
N SER A 261 -11.36 19.23 1.50
CA SER A 261 -10.54 20.10 2.34
C SER A 261 -9.21 20.51 1.72
N GLY A 262 -8.81 19.96 0.56
CA GLY A 262 -7.50 20.25 -0.05
C GLY A 262 -6.33 19.86 0.85
N GLU A 263 -6.52 18.86 1.70
CA GLU A 263 -5.54 18.43 2.70
C GLU A 263 -4.26 17.90 2.06
N LEU A 264 -3.14 18.44 2.52
CA LEU A 264 -1.81 17.97 2.17
C LEU A 264 -1.22 17.10 3.28
N TRP A 265 -0.39 16.15 2.87
CA TRP A 265 0.19 15.13 3.72
C TRP A 265 1.71 15.24 3.74
N ARG A 266 2.31 15.01 4.91
CA ARG A 266 3.75 14.87 5.10
C ARG A 266 4.08 13.40 5.25
N MET A 267 5.17 12.98 4.63
CA MET A 267 5.63 11.61 4.73
C MET A 267 6.56 11.42 5.93
N ALA A 268 6.40 10.31 6.62
CA ALA A 268 7.38 9.69 7.48
C ALA A 268 7.80 8.37 6.81
N ARG A 269 9.02 8.33 6.28
CA ARG A 269 9.63 7.12 5.71
C ARG A 269 10.29 6.33 6.83
N ILE A 270 9.96 5.06 6.95
CA ILE A 270 10.37 4.18 8.06
C ILE A 270 11.35 3.12 7.54
N GLY A 271 12.45 2.95 8.28
CA GLY A 271 13.50 1.97 7.98
C GLY A 271 14.81 2.63 7.54
N GLY A 272 15.92 2.22 8.17
CA GLY A 272 17.28 2.66 7.80
C GLY A 272 18.00 1.68 6.85
N GLN A 273 17.43 0.49 6.70
CA GLN A 273 17.81 -0.59 5.80
C GLN A 273 16.52 -1.24 5.28
N PRO A 274 16.57 -2.03 4.20
CA PRO A 274 15.39 -2.76 3.73
C PRO A 274 14.76 -3.60 4.84
N LEU A 275 13.47 -3.37 5.12
CA LEU A 275 12.73 -3.99 6.23
C LEU A 275 12.48 -5.50 6.02
N GLY A 276 12.43 -5.94 4.76
CA GLY A 276 12.02 -7.30 4.41
C GLY A 276 10.53 -7.54 4.68
N PHE A 277 10.15 -8.81 4.82
CA PHE A 277 8.75 -9.25 4.87
C PHE A 277 8.43 -10.21 6.02
N ASP A 278 9.38 -10.36 6.97
CA ASP A 278 9.27 -11.28 8.09
C ASP A 278 9.17 -10.56 9.44
N GLU A 279 9.71 -9.34 9.56
CA GLU A 279 9.57 -8.54 10.77
C GLU A 279 8.09 -8.15 10.98
N CYS A 280 7.66 -8.21 12.23
CA CYS A 280 6.29 -7.92 12.65
C CYS A 280 6.28 -6.69 13.55
N GLY A 281 5.16 -5.96 13.57
CA GLY A 281 4.96 -4.84 14.49
C GLY A 281 5.54 -3.49 14.03
N ILE A 282 6.20 -3.40 12.87
CA ILE A 282 6.68 -2.12 12.30
C ILE A 282 5.50 -1.14 12.12
N VAL A 283 4.44 -1.59 11.46
CA VAL A 283 3.22 -0.79 11.26
C VAL A 283 2.60 -0.43 12.62
N ALA A 284 2.50 -1.39 13.55
CA ALA A 284 1.92 -1.18 14.88
C ALA A 284 2.66 -0.07 15.66
N GLN A 285 4.00 -0.08 15.62
CA GLN A 285 4.85 0.89 16.29
C GLN A 285 4.59 2.33 15.82
N ILE A 286 4.18 2.51 14.55
CA ILE A 286 3.87 3.81 13.98
C ILE A 286 2.38 4.15 14.16
N SER A 287 1.48 3.21 13.87
CA SER A 287 0.04 3.48 13.84
C SER A 287 -0.58 3.61 15.23
N GLN A 288 -0.08 2.90 16.24
CA GLN A 288 -0.63 2.97 17.60
C GLN A 288 -0.45 4.36 18.24
N PRO A 289 0.75 4.98 18.28
CA PRO A 289 0.90 6.33 18.85
C PRO A 289 0.09 7.39 18.10
N LEU A 290 -0.04 7.23 16.78
CA LEU A 290 -0.89 8.10 15.96
C LEU A 290 -2.37 7.92 16.33
N ALA A 291 -2.82 6.69 16.60
CA ALA A 291 -4.18 6.39 17.05
C ALA A 291 -4.47 6.91 18.45
N ASP A 292 -3.51 6.80 19.37
CA ASP A 292 -3.62 7.39 20.72
C ASP A 292 -3.74 8.91 20.68
N SER A 293 -3.24 9.54 19.60
CA SER A 293 -3.29 10.98 19.37
C SER A 293 -4.41 11.44 18.42
N ASP A 294 -5.29 10.52 17.97
CA ASP A 294 -6.34 10.76 16.95
C ASP A 294 -5.79 11.39 15.64
N ILE A 295 -4.56 11.04 15.25
CA ILE A 295 -3.91 11.54 14.05
C ILE A 295 -4.19 10.60 12.88
N SER A 296 -4.87 11.12 11.86
CA SER A 296 -5.12 10.38 10.61
C SER A 296 -3.82 10.10 9.86
N ALA A 297 -3.69 8.87 9.34
CA ALA A 297 -2.55 8.49 8.52
C ALA A 297 -2.92 7.48 7.44
N TYR A 298 -2.41 7.68 6.23
CA TYR A 298 -2.31 6.62 5.23
C TYR A 298 -0.97 5.91 5.40
N TYR A 299 -0.89 4.64 5.01
CA TYR A 299 0.29 3.82 5.15
C TYR A 299 0.53 2.98 3.89
N ILE A 300 1.70 3.17 3.26
CA ILE A 300 2.09 2.46 2.06
C ILE A 300 3.43 1.77 2.32
N SER A 301 3.39 0.45 2.40
CA SER A 301 4.57 -0.40 2.34
C SER A 301 5.09 -0.48 0.91
N THR A 302 6.41 -0.45 0.76
CA THR A 302 7.09 -0.76 -0.50
C THR A 302 7.98 -1.97 -0.29
N PHE A 303 8.65 -2.44 -1.34
CA PHE A 303 9.49 -3.63 -1.25
C PHE A 303 10.62 -3.50 -0.23
N SER A 304 11.02 -2.27 0.12
CA SER A 304 12.15 -2.02 1.02
C SER A 304 11.79 -1.20 2.24
N PHE A 305 10.82 -0.29 2.17
CA PHE A 305 10.55 0.67 3.24
C PHE A 305 9.06 0.91 3.40
N ASP A 306 8.69 1.36 4.60
CA ASP A 306 7.34 1.76 4.90
C ASP A 306 7.20 3.29 4.86
N HIS A 307 6.01 3.78 4.51
CA HIS A 307 5.74 5.20 4.35
C HIS A 307 4.39 5.55 4.99
N ALA A 308 4.42 6.31 6.07
CA ALA A 308 3.22 6.88 6.68
C ALA A 308 3.01 8.31 6.18
N LEU A 309 1.84 8.60 5.62
CA LEU A 309 1.43 9.94 5.21
C LEU A 309 0.53 10.51 6.30
N ILE A 310 1.01 11.54 6.99
CA ILE A 310 0.36 12.16 8.14
C ILE A 310 -0.09 13.57 7.74
N ARG A 311 -1.21 14.07 8.27
CA ARG A 311 -1.69 15.42 7.96
C ARG A 311 -0.63 16.47 8.31
N SER A 312 -0.36 17.39 7.37
CA SER A 312 0.77 18.32 7.44
C SER A 312 0.81 19.22 8.68
N HIS A 313 -0.33 19.49 9.33
CA HIS A 313 -0.37 20.35 10.51
C HIS A 313 0.15 19.68 11.79
N PHE A 314 0.34 18.35 11.78
CA PHE A 314 0.88 17.60 12.92
C PHE A 314 2.39 17.33 12.84
N CYS A 315 3.02 17.56 11.69
CA CYS A 315 4.48 17.45 11.53
C CYS A 315 5.12 18.82 11.77
N LYS A 316 5.40 19.16 13.03
CA LYS A 316 6.23 20.32 13.43
C LYS A 316 7.51 19.87 14.09
#